data_AF-A0A2G4KDL6-F1
#
_entry.id   AF-A0A2G4KDL6-F1
#
_cell.length_a   1.000
_cell.length_b   1.000
_cell.length_c   1.000
_cell.angle_alpha   90.00
_cell.angle_beta   90.00
_cell.angle_gamma   90.00
#
_symmetry.space_group_name_H-M   'P 1'
#
loop_
_entity.id
_entity.type
_entity.pdbx_description
1 polymer ?
#
loop_
_entity_poly.entity_id
_entity_poly.type
_entity_poly.pdbx_seq_one_letter_code
_entity_poly.pdbx_strand_id
1 'polypeptide(L)'
;MTAPIRFVIFAAPRTGSNLLCGLLGAHPDILCHHGLFNPAGVHSARGRACEPLGSAAARDQDPSAFLKRVWSSAGGARAVGFKINLGENEAASAALLRDPSVRKLLLRRRNRLRAFVSEEIAARTGVWESYDPPHKAGLPRIRVAIDDLVRHADRNAAYYAGLESVLIATGQDWLETEYESLSDPAELRRVLAWLGVGSRYPLAPPSSKRAPADLGAVVTNLHELAAALADTPFGAELFERDLPDLRSPLLAP
;
A
#
# COMPACT_ATOMS: atom_id res chain seq x y z
N MET A 1 3.06 -21.81 22.28
CA MET A 1 3.13 -21.08 20.99
C MET A 1 3.16 -19.59 21.32
N THR A 2 4.08 -18.82 20.73
CA THR A 2 4.15 -17.36 20.91
C THR A 2 2.97 -16.71 20.18
N ALA A 3 2.39 -15.65 20.76
CA ALA A 3 1.34 -14.88 20.09
C ALA A 3 1.86 -14.30 18.75
N PRO A 4 1.03 -14.21 17.71
CA PRO A 4 1.44 -13.68 16.41
C PRO A 4 1.77 -12.20 16.52
N ILE A 5 2.75 -11.76 15.74
CA ILE A 5 3.05 -10.35 15.54
C ILE A 5 1.86 -9.71 14.81
N ARG A 6 1.33 -8.62 15.38
CA ARG A 6 0.29 -7.81 14.75
C ARG A 6 0.96 -6.67 13.99
N PHE A 7 0.51 -6.40 12.78
CA PHE A 7 1.03 -5.26 12.02
C PHE A 7 -0.05 -4.54 11.22
N VAL A 8 0.21 -3.27 10.94
CA VAL A 8 -0.59 -2.45 10.04
C VAL A 8 0.32 -1.75 9.04
N ILE A 9 -0.09 -1.72 7.78
CA ILE A 9 0.57 -0.96 6.71
C ILE A 9 -0.24 0.31 6.48
N PHE A 10 0.32 1.45 6.88
CA PHE A 10 -0.22 2.76 6.55
C PHE A 10 0.34 3.21 5.20
N ALA A 11 -0.52 3.69 4.33
CA ALA A 11 -0.11 4.15 3.01
C ALA A 11 -1.07 5.21 2.44
N ALA A 12 -0.59 6.14 1.64
CA ALA A 12 -1.48 6.93 0.78
C ALA A 12 -2.03 6.05 -0.36
N PRO A 13 -3.15 6.41 -1.02
CA PRO A 13 -3.59 5.74 -2.23
C PRO A 13 -2.47 5.64 -3.27
N ARG A 14 -2.48 4.56 -4.06
CA ARG A 14 -1.58 4.35 -5.23
C ARG A 14 -0.08 4.30 -4.93
N THR A 15 0.26 3.89 -3.70
CA THR A 15 1.62 3.66 -3.21
C THR A 15 2.08 2.20 -3.28
N GLY A 16 1.26 1.32 -3.85
CA GLY A 16 1.59 -0.11 -3.97
C GLY A 16 1.28 -0.94 -2.72
N SER A 17 0.41 -0.47 -1.82
CA SER A 17 -0.02 -1.25 -0.64
C SER A 17 -0.57 -2.64 -1.00
N ASN A 18 -1.26 -2.79 -2.14
CA ASN A 18 -1.67 -4.11 -2.62
C ASN A 18 -0.52 -5.00 -3.07
N LEU A 19 0.52 -4.43 -3.68
CA LEU A 19 1.71 -5.17 -4.07
C LEU A 19 2.39 -5.71 -2.82
N LEU A 20 2.59 -4.85 -1.80
CA LEU A 20 3.17 -5.26 -0.53
C LEU A 20 2.32 -6.33 0.18
N CYS A 21 0.99 -6.15 0.26
CA CYS A 21 0.10 -7.18 0.81
C CYS A 21 0.21 -8.50 0.05
N GLY A 22 0.30 -8.47 -1.28
CA GLY A 22 0.46 -9.66 -2.11
C GLY A 22 1.80 -10.36 -1.90
N LEU A 23 2.90 -9.59 -1.80
CA LEU A 23 4.24 -10.12 -1.49
C LEU A 23 4.26 -10.77 -0.10
N LEU A 24 3.74 -10.09 0.92
CA LEU A 24 3.69 -10.64 2.29
C LEU A 24 2.76 -11.84 2.38
N GLY A 25 1.61 -11.80 1.71
CA GLY A 25 0.65 -12.91 1.69
C GLY A 25 1.16 -14.17 0.98
N ALA A 26 2.20 -14.07 0.15
CA ALA A 26 2.88 -15.24 -0.42
C ALA A 26 3.73 -15.99 0.62
N HIS A 27 4.08 -15.36 1.75
CA HIS A 27 4.86 -15.99 2.81
C HIS A 27 3.97 -16.91 3.67
N PRO A 28 4.32 -18.20 3.89
CA PRO A 28 3.44 -19.15 4.58
C PRO A 28 3.15 -18.80 6.05
N ASP A 29 4.08 -18.10 6.70
CA ASP A 29 3.95 -17.65 8.10
C ASP A 29 3.30 -16.26 8.26
N ILE A 30 2.84 -15.62 7.17
CA ILE A 30 2.19 -14.30 7.25
C ILE A 30 0.75 -14.40 6.74
N LEU A 31 -0.20 -13.95 7.57
CA LEU A 31 -1.55 -13.66 7.13
C LEU A 31 -1.69 -12.15 6.89
N CYS A 32 -1.50 -11.72 5.64
CA CYS A 32 -1.69 -10.32 5.27
C CYS A 32 -3.04 -10.13 4.58
N HIS A 33 -3.99 -9.50 5.27
CA HIS A 33 -5.22 -9.01 4.66
C HIS A 33 -4.97 -7.74 3.84
N HIS A 34 -5.92 -7.38 2.98
CA HIS A 34 -5.87 -6.16 2.17
C HIS A 34 -6.60 -5.01 2.91
N GLY A 35 -7.48 -4.28 2.23
CA GLY A 35 -8.22 -3.15 2.80
C GLY A 35 -9.37 -3.62 3.67
N LEU A 36 -9.08 -4.00 4.92
CA LEU A 36 -10.12 -4.43 5.87
C LEU A 36 -11.03 -3.29 6.31
N PHE A 37 -10.59 -2.04 6.20
CA PHE A 37 -11.35 -0.82 6.52
C PHE A 37 -11.76 -0.02 5.27
N ASN A 38 -11.75 -0.66 4.11
CA ASN A 38 -12.20 -0.01 2.89
C ASN A 38 -13.71 0.30 2.98
N PRO A 39 -14.17 1.49 2.54
CA PRO A 39 -15.58 1.85 2.55
C PRO A 39 -16.46 0.92 1.69
N ALA A 40 -15.90 0.36 0.61
CA ALA A 40 -16.63 -0.53 -0.30
C ALA A 40 -16.75 -1.97 0.23
N GLY A 41 -16.02 -2.35 1.28
CA GLY A 41 -16.11 -3.70 1.83
C GLY A 41 -14.96 -4.13 2.73
N VAL A 42 -15.01 -5.39 3.17
CA VAL A 42 -13.93 -6.05 3.93
C VAL A 42 -13.11 -6.89 2.95
N HIS A 43 -11.91 -6.41 2.58
CA HIS A 43 -11.04 -7.12 1.65
C HIS A 43 -9.99 -7.96 2.40
N SER A 44 -10.32 -9.23 2.64
CA SER A 44 -9.44 -10.21 3.30
C SER A 44 -8.24 -10.64 2.45
N ALA A 45 -7.33 -11.42 3.07
CA ALA A 45 -6.17 -12.01 2.41
C ALA A 45 -6.59 -12.82 1.17
N ARG A 46 -5.76 -12.76 0.13
CA ARG A 46 -5.96 -13.49 -1.13
C ARG A 46 -5.08 -14.73 -1.18
N GLY A 47 -5.55 -15.78 -1.84
CA GLY A 47 -4.78 -17.03 -2.02
C GLY A 47 -4.70 -17.94 -0.79
N ARG A 48 -5.37 -17.58 0.32
CA ARG A 48 -5.45 -18.39 1.55
C ARG A 48 -6.90 -18.45 2.02
N ALA A 49 -7.40 -19.66 2.30
CA ALA A 49 -8.70 -19.80 2.94
C ALA A 49 -8.66 -19.14 4.33
N CYS A 50 -9.56 -18.19 4.55
CA CYS A 50 -9.69 -17.47 5.81
C CYS A 50 -11.16 -17.48 6.20
N GLU A 51 -11.43 -17.65 7.49
CA GLU A 51 -12.77 -17.48 8.03
C GLU A 51 -13.28 -16.05 7.75
N PRO A 52 -14.58 -15.87 7.44
CA PRO A 52 -15.16 -14.55 7.27
C PRO A 52 -14.98 -13.69 8.53
N LEU A 53 -14.41 -12.50 8.37
CA LEU A 53 -14.20 -11.55 9.49
C LEU A 53 -15.47 -10.77 9.88
N GLY A 54 -16.50 -10.83 9.04
CA GLY A 54 -17.76 -10.10 9.17
C GLY A 54 -18.01 -9.13 7.99
N SER A 55 -19.14 -8.44 8.04
CA SER A 55 -19.52 -7.43 7.06
C SER A 55 -18.91 -6.06 7.36
N ALA A 56 -18.92 -5.16 6.36
CA ALA A 56 -18.57 -3.75 6.54
C ALA A 56 -19.40 -3.09 7.65
N ALA A 57 -20.73 -3.31 7.66
CA ALA A 57 -21.61 -2.77 8.69
C ALA A 57 -21.24 -3.25 10.11
N ALA A 58 -20.92 -4.55 10.27
CA ALA A 58 -20.53 -5.10 11.57
C ALA A 58 -19.15 -4.58 12.03
N ARG A 59 -18.23 -4.34 11.09
CA ARG A 59 -16.95 -3.68 11.37
C ARG A 59 -17.16 -2.23 11.81
N ASP A 60 -18.00 -1.48 11.11
CA ASP A 60 -18.17 -0.05 11.34
C ASP A 60 -18.97 0.21 12.64
N GLN A 61 -19.85 -0.71 13.03
CA GLN A 61 -20.58 -0.68 14.30
C GLN A 61 -19.66 -0.90 15.52
N ASP A 62 -18.69 -1.82 15.42
CA ASP A 62 -17.69 -2.07 16.48
C ASP A 62 -16.31 -2.41 15.89
N PRO A 63 -15.52 -1.37 15.55
CA PRO A 63 -14.17 -1.55 15.00
C PRO A 63 -13.23 -2.31 15.95
N SER A 64 -13.44 -2.18 17.26
CA SER A 64 -12.60 -2.82 18.28
C SER A 64 -12.84 -4.33 18.34
N ALA A 65 -14.10 -4.76 18.35
CA ALA A 65 -14.44 -6.18 18.25
C ALA A 65 -14.01 -6.77 16.89
N PHE A 66 -14.11 -6.00 15.82
CA PHE A 66 -13.61 -6.41 14.50
C PHE A 66 -12.09 -6.64 14.53
N LEU A 67 -11.30 -5.71 15.06
CA LEU A 67 -9.84 -5.88 15.20
C LEU A 67 -9.47 -7.11 16.03
N LYS A 68 -10.20 -7.38 17.12
CA LYS A 68 -10.00 -8.62 17.91
C LYS A 68 -10.19 -9.87 17.06
N ARG A 69 -11.22 -9.91 16.18
CA ARG A 69 -11.42 -11.03 15.24
C ARG A 69 -10.28 -11.15 14.24
N VAL A 70 -9.79 -10.02 13.71
CA VAL A 70 -8.62 -10.00 12.80
C VAL A 70 -7.40 -10.59 13.47
N TRP A 71 -7.11 -10.22 14.72
CA TRP A 71 -5.94 -10.75 15.42
C TRP A 71 -6.08 -12.24 15.77
N SER A 72 -7.29 -12.69 16.07
CA SER A 72 -7.59 -14.10 16.31
C SER A 72 -7.61 -14.96 15.04
N SER A 73 -7.70 -14.36 13.85
CA SER A 73 -7.71 -15.10 12.58
C SER A 73 -6.33 -15.63 12.15
N ALA A 74 -5.25 -15.22 12.84
CA ALA A 74 -3.89 -15.60 12.52
C ALA A 74 -3.70 -17.12 12.38
N GLY A 75 -4.42 -17.91 13.19
CA GLY A 75 -4.29 -19.36 13.21
C GLY A 75 -2.84 -19.78 13.46
N GLY A 76 -2.24 -20.48 12.49
CA GLY A 76 -0.82 -20.88 12.55
C GLY A 76 0.18 -19.84 12.03
N ALA A 77 -0.25 -18.67 11.54
CA ALA A 77 0.65 -17.64 11.07
C ALA A 77 1.44 -17.00 12.23
N ARG A 78 2.70 -16.66 11.98
CA ARG A 78 3.57 -15.94 12.93
C ARG A 78 3.31 -14.43 12.92
N ALA A 79 2.82 -13.90 11.81
CA ALA A 79 2.42 -12.50 11.68
C ALA A 79 1.04 -12.38 11.04
N VAL A 80 0.22 -11.44 11.54
CA VAL A 80 -1.09 -11.10 10.98
C VAL A 80 -1.23 -9.59 10.87
N GLY A 81 -1.73 -9.11 9.73
CA GLY A 81 -1.83 -7.67 9.49
C GLY A 81 -2.63 -7.32 8.26
N PHE A 82 -2.74 -6.02 7.99
CA PHE A 82 -3.52 -5.48 6.88
C PHE A 82 -3.06 -4.09 6.45
N LYS A 83 -3.52 -3.64 5.28
CA LYS A 83 -3.34 -2.24 4.84
C LYS A 83 -4.50 -1.36 5.31
N ILE A 84 -4.20 -0.12 5.64
CA ILE A 84 -5.17 0.97 5.80
C ILE A 84 -4.62 2.20 5.07
N ASN A 85 -5.37 2.70 4.11
CA ASN A 85 -4.95 3.83 3.30
C ASN A 85 -5.42 5.16 3.91
N LEU A 86 -4.76 6.27 3.56
CA LEU A 86 -5.26 7.62 3.86
C LEU A 86 -6.73 7.75 3.42
N GLY A 87 -7.57 8.23 4.34
CA GLY A 87 -9.02 8.38 4.14
C GLY A 87 -9.84 7.13 4.50
N GLU A 88 -9.22 5.98 4.77
CA GLU A 88 -9.92 4.79 5.26
C GLU A 88 -10.02 4.83 6.79
N ASN A 89 -11.26 4.92 7.30
CA ASN A 89 -11.64 4.84 8.71
C ASN A 89 -10.65 5.53 9.68
N GLU A 90 -10.80 6.84 9.85
CA GLU A 90 -9.90 7.67 10.66
C GLU A 90 -9.80 7.21 12.12
N ALA A 91 -10.93 6.75 12.70
CA ALA A 91 -10.96 6.26 14.07
C ALA A 91 -10.12 4.98 14.24
N ALA A 92 -10.26 4.01 13.33
CA ALA A 92 -9.45 2.79 13.35
C ALA A 92 -7.97 3.10 13.08
N SER A 93 -7.68 3.97 12.12
CA SER A 93 -6.31 4.44 11.85
C SER A 93 -5.68 5.05 13.09
N ALA A 94 -6.38 5.96 13.77
CA ALA A 94 -5.92 6.63 14.98
C ALA A 94 -5.70 5.68 16.16
N ALA A 95 -6.56 4.65 16.30
CA ALA A 95 -6.43 3.62 17.32
C ALA A 95 -5.22 2.71 17.08
N LEU A 96 -5.07 2.19 15.86
CA LEU A 96 -3.95 1.34 15.46
C LEU A 96 -2.60 2.06 15.58
N LEU A 97 -2.56 3.34 15.19
CA LEU A 97 -1.36 4.15 15.26
C LEU A 97 -0.87 4.33 16.71
N ARG A 98 -1.78 4.40 17.68
CA ARG A 98 -1.46 4.58 19.11
C ARG A 98 -1.27 3.26 19.89
N ASP A 99 -1.56 2.10 19.30
CA ASP A 99 -1.47 0.81 19.98
C ASP A 99 -0.05 0.22 19.89
N PRO A 100 0.76 0.21 20.97
CA PRO A 100 2.14 -0.28 20.96
C PRO A 100 2.27 -1.79 20.72
N SER A 101 1.16 -2.55 20.81
CA SER A 101 1.17 -3.99 20.51
C SER A 101 1.12 -4.31 19.01
N VAL A 102 0.87 -3.30 18.16
CA VAL A 102 0.82 -3.42 16.71
C VAL A 102 2.06 -2.78 16.10
N ARG A 103 2.82 -3.50 15.27
CA ARG A 103 3.95 -2.95 14.51
C ARG A 103 3.45 -2.09 13.35
N LYS A 104 4.12 -0.97 13.09
CA LYS A 104 3.76 -0.05 12.00
C LYS A 104 4.72 -0.20 10.83
N LEU A 105 4.14 -0.28 9.65
CA LEU A 105 4.81 -0.15 8.37
C LEU A 105 4.27 1.11 7.68
N LEU A 106 5.15 2.06 7.36
CA LEU A 106 4.80 3.21 6.53
C LEU A 106 5.29 2.92 5.11
N LEU A 107 4.36 2.70 4.17
CA LEU A 107 4.68 2.47 2.76
C LEU A 107 4.48 3.76 1.97
N ARG A 108 5.56 4.27 1.39
CA ARG A 108 5.58 5.46 0.56
C ARG A 108 5.75 5.10 -0.92
N ARG A 109 5.52 6.08 -1.79
CA ARG A 109 5.93 6.01 -3.19
C ARG A 109 6.68 7.29 -3.50
N ARG A 110 7.94 7.15 -3.90
CA ARG A 110 8.81 8.30 -4.14
C ARG A 110 8.34 9.11 -5.34
N ASN A 111 7.93 8.43 -6.42
CA ASN A 111 7.48 9.10 -7.62
C ASN A 111 6.04 9.65 -7.46
N ARG A 112 5.93 10.93 -7.10
CA ARG A 112 4.67 11.62 -6.80
C ARG A 112 3.84 11.81 -8.06
N LEU A 113 4.45 12.10 -9.20
CA LEU A 113 3.75 12.20 -10.48
C LEU A 113 3.06 10.88 -10.86
N ARG A 114 3.75 9.75 -10.73
CA ARG A 114 3.17 8.43 -11.03
C ARG A 114 2.10 8.02 -10.03
N ALA A 115 2.23 8.42 -8.76
CA ALA A 115 1.16 8.25 -7.78
C ALA A 115 -0.10 9.03 -8.19
N PHE A 116 0.06 10.32 -8.50
CA PHE A 116 -1.01 11.21 -8.95
C PHE A 116 -1.72 10.69 -10.21
N VAL A 117 -0.96 10.42 -11.28
CA VAL A 117 -1.53 9.91 -12.54
C VAL A 117 -2.24 8.57 -12.32
N SER A 118 -1.70 7.70 -11.46
CA SER A 118 -2.38 6.45 -11.17
C SER A 118 -3.69 6.63 -10.39
N GLU A 119 -3.80 7.67 -9.56
CA GLU A 119 -5.03 7.98 -8.82
C GLU A 119 -6.08 8.57 -9.76
N GLU A 120 -5.68 9.48 -10.65
CA GLU A 120 -6.52 10.01 -11.73
C GLU A 120 -7.08 8.92 -12.64
N ILE A 121 -6.27 7.93 -13.03
CA ILE A 121 -6.73 6.78 -13.81
C ILE A 121 -7.80 6.00 -13.03
N ALA A 122 -7.54 5.71 -11.76
CA ALA A 122 -8.48 4.94 -10.93
C ALA A 122 -9.81 5.69 -10.74
N ALA A 123 -9.75 6.99 -10.48
CA ALA A 123 -10.94 7.84 -10.33
C ALA A 123 -11.80 7.85 -11.61
N ARG A 124 -11.18 7.93 -12.79
CA ARG A 124 -11.90 7.98 -14.08
C ARG A 124 -12.44 6.62 -14.52
N THR A 125 -11.75 5.54 -14.19
CA THR A 125 -12.10 4.18 -14.67
C THR A 125 -12.91 3.38 -13.67
N GLY A 126 -12.95 3.81 -12.40
CA GLY A 126 -13.48 3.01 -11.29
C GLY A 126 -12.63 1.80 -10.92
N VAL A 127 -11.47 1.61 -11.56
CA VAL A 127 -10.58 0.47 -11.35
C VAL A 127 -9.53 0.82 -10.30
N TRP A 128 -9.80 0.44 -9.06
CA TRP A 128 -8.93 0.75 -7.92
C TRP A 128 -7.94 -0.37 -7.62
N GLU A 129 -8.34 -1.62 -7.80
CA GLU A 129 -7.54 -2.75 -7.36
C GLU A 129 -6.81 -3.45 -8.51
N SER A 130 -5.66 -4.05 -8.22
CA SER A 130 -4.84 -4.76 -9.23
C SER A 130 -5.48 -6.06 -9.72
N TYR A 131 -6.63 -6.44 -9.16
CA TYR A 131 -7.39 -7.64 -9.47
C TYR A 131 -8.82 -7.37 -9.99
N ASP A 132 -9.26 -6.12 -10.05
CA ASP A 132 -10.58 -5.79 -10.64
C ASP A 132 -10.59 -6.07 -12.15
N PRO A 133 -11.73 -6.26 -12.83
CA PRO A 133 -11.72 -6.34 -14.28
C PRO A 133 -11.06 -5.10 -14.93
N PRO A 134 -10.24 -5.24 -15.98
CA PRO A 134 -9.65 -4.08 -16.65
C PRO A 134 -10.75 -3.21 -17.27
N HIS A 135 -10.50 -1.91 -17.36
CA HIS A 135 -11.43 -0.98 -17.97
C HIS A 135 -11.57 -1.26 -19.47
N LYS A 136 -12.80 -1.53 -19.92
CA LYS A 136 -13.07 -1.99 -21.30
C LYS A 136 -12.63 -0.99 -22.38
N ALA A 137 -12.72 0.32 -22.12
CA ALA A 137 -12.35 1.35 -23.08
C ALA A 137 -10.85 1.74 -23.03
N GLY A 138 -10.02 0.99 -22.32
CA GLY A 138 -8.59 1.25 -22.19
C GLY A 138 -8.24 2.35 -21.16
N LEU A 139 -6.98 2.81 -21.20
CA LEU A 139 -6.47 3.83 -20.29
C LEU A 139 -6.93 5.23 -20.71
N PRO A 140 -7.40 6.07 -19.78
CA PRO A 140 -7.82 7.43 -20.10
C PRO A 140 -6.62 8.32 -20.45
N ARG A 141 -6.87 9.31 -21.31
CA ARG A 141 -5.95 10.42 -21.57
C ARG A 141 -6.15 11.49 -20.49
N ILE A 142 -5.07 11.90 -19.83
CA ILE A 142 -5.08 12.79 -18.67
C ILE A 142 -4.21 14.00 -18.98
N ARG A 143 -4.77 15.20 -18.80
CA ARG A 143 -3.99 16.42 -18.71
C ARG A 143 -3.71 16.68 -17.23
N VAL A 144 -2.44 16.85 -16.86
CA VAL A 144 -2.05 17.10 -15.47
C VAL A 144 -1.92 18.60 -15.27
N ALA A 145 -2.66 19.16 -14.31
CA ALA A 145 -2.43 20.50 -13.82
C ALA A 145 -1.37 20.47 -12.72
N ILE A 146 -0.41 21.40 -12.77
CA ILE A 146 0.71 21.44 -11.81
C ILE A 146 0.20 21.66 -10.40
N ASP A 147 -0.76 22.57 -10.21
CA ASP A 147 -1.32 22.85 -8.89
C ASP A 147 -2.02 21.63 -8.28
N ASP A 148 -2.66 20.79 -9.09
CA ASP A 148 -3.28 19.53 -8.63
C ASP A 148 -2.21 18.52 -8.20
N LEU A 149 -1.14 18.39 -8.98
CA LEU A 149 0.01 17.52 -8.65
C LEU A 149 0.66 17.96 -7.33
N VAL A 150 0.89 19.27 -7.16
CA VAL A 150 1.49 19.83 -5.95
C VAL A 150 0.57 19.59 -4.75
N ARG A 151 -0.72 19.92 -4.86
CA ARG A 151 -1.69 19.64 -3.78
C ARG A 151 -1.76 18.16 -3.40
N HIS A 152 -1.71 17.27 -4.38
CA HIS A 152 -1.68 15.83 -4.13
C HIS A 152 -0.43 15.40 -3.38
N ALA A 153 0.73 15.89 -3.80
CA ALA A 153 2.00 15.63 -3.13
C ALA A 153 2.01 16.16 -1.68
N ASP A 154 1.55 17.39 -1.48
CA ASP A 154 1.49 18.03 -0.16
C ASP A 154 0.51 17.32 0.77
N ARG A 155 -0.66 16.88 0.26
CA ARG A 155 -1.62 16.06 1.01
C ARG A 155 -0.98 14.78 1.51
N ASN A 156 -0.23 14.08 0.65
CA ASN A 156 0.45 12.85 1.03
C ASN A 156 1.59 13.11 2.02
N ALA A 157 2.38 14.17 1.82
CA ALA A 157 3.45 14.56 2.73
C ALA A 157 2.90 14.89 4.13
N ALA A 158 1.82 15.68 4.20
CA ALA A 158 1.15 16.02 5.46
C ALA A 158 0.58 14.79 6.16
N TYR A 159 0.03 13.82 5.42
CA TYR A 159 -0.43 12.55 5.96
C TYR A 159 0.70 11.79 6.68
N TYR A 160 1.84 11.57 6.01
CA TYR A 160 2.94 10.83 6.63
C TYR A 160 3.58 11.60 7.78
N ALA A 161 3.75 12.92 7.66
CA ALA A 161 4.24 13.76 8.75
C ALA A 161 3.33 13.67 9.99
N GLY A 162 2.01 13.60 9.78
CA GLY A 162 1.04 13.37 10.85
C GLY A 162 1.19 12.01 11.52
N LEU A 163 1.39 10.93 10.74
CA LEU A 163 1.64 9.60 11.29
C LEU A 163 2.90 9.56 12.14
N GLU A 164 4.00 10.08 11.60
CA GLU A 164 5.31 10.15 12.27
C GLU A 164 5.25 10.98 13.53
N SER A 165 4.58 12.14 13.50
CA SER A 165 4.41 12.98 14.67
C SER A 165 3.74 12.22 15.82
N VAL A 166 2.73 11.39 15.54
CA VAL A 166 2.08 10.57 16.57
C VAL A 166 3.01 9.46 17.06
N LEU A 167 3.72 8.78 16.14
CA LEU A 167 4.66 7.71 16.50
C LEU A 167 5.78 8.21 17.40
N ILE A 168 6.37 9.35 17.05
CA ILE A 168 7.40 10.04 17.85
C ILE A 168 6.83 10.43 19.21
N ALA A 169 5.67 11.11 19.25
CA ALA A 169 5.05 11.56 20.49
C ALA A 169 4.66 10.41 21.44
N THR A 170 4.43 9.22 20.89
CA THR A 170 4.09 8.01 21.65
C THR A 170 5.28 7.08 21.89
N GLY A 171 6.49 7.44 21.43
CA GLY A 171 7.71 6.65 21.62
C GLY A 171 7.67 5.28 20.93
N GLN A 172 6.94 5.17 19.82
CA GLN A 172 6.76 3.90 19.10
C GLN A 172 7.65 3.81 17.87
N ASP A 173 8.26 2.65 17.67
CA ASP A 173 9.02 2.35 16.46
C ASP A 173 8.12 2.05 15.26
N TRP A 174 8.60 2.37 14.07
CA TRP A 174 8.00 1.97 12.79
C TRP A 174 9.09 1.59 11.78
N LEU A 175 8.69 0.83 10.77
CA LEU A 175 9.50 0.58 9.60
C LEU A 175 8.95 1.37 8.42
N GLU A 176 9.76 2.25 7.84
CA GLU A 176 9.45 2.89 6.57
C GLU A 176 9.98 2.06 5.40
N THR A 177 9.21 1.95 4.32
CA THR A 177 9.62 1.34 3.04
C THR A 177 9.00 2.10 1.87
N GLU A 178 9.53 1.89 0.67
CA GLU A 178 9.13 2.58 -0.55
C GLU A 178 8.68 1.58 -1.61
N TYR A 179 7.67 1.96 -2.39
CA TYR A 179 7.16 1.20 -3.53
C TYR A 179 8.28 0.75 -4.47
N GLU A 180 9.17 1.68 -4.81
CA GLU A 180 10.29 1.48 -5.73
C GLU A 180 11.28 0.42 -5.22
N SER A 181 11.39 0.28 -3.89
CA SER A 181 12.29 -0.66 -3.22
C SER A 181 11.69 -2.06 -3.04
N LEU A 182 10.40 -2.26 -3.33
CA LEU A 182 9.74 -3.57 -3.19
C LEU A 182 10.25 -4.63 -4.18
N SER A 183 11.05 -4.23 -5.17
CA SER A 183 11.76 -5.16 -6.06
C SER A 183 13.11 -5.61 -5.52
N ASP A 184 13.63 -4.97 -4.48
CA ASP A 184 14.92 -5.30 -3.88
C ASP A 184 14.78 -6.45 -2.87
N PRO A 185 15.46 -7.59 -3.09
CA PRO A 185 15.47 -8.71 -2.14
C PRO A 185 15.97 -8.31 -0.75
N ALA A 186 16.91 -7.36 -0.63
CA ALA A 186 17.42 -6.90 0.66
C ALA A 186 16.36 -6.14 1.45
N GLU A 187 15.58 -5.29 0.77
CA GLU A 187 14.48 -4.57 1.39
C GLU A 187 13.37 -5.51 1.86
N LEU A 188 13.01 -6.51 1.05
CA LEU A 188 12.04 -7.52 1.47
C LEU A 188 12.53 -8.31 2.69
N ARG A 189 13.81 -8.68 2.74
CA ARG A 189 14.40 -9.32 3.94
C ARG A 189 14.30 -8.43 5.17
N ARG A 190 14.49 -7.11 5.04
CA ARG A 190 14.34 -6.14 6.12
C ARG A 190 12.91 -6.08 6.63
N VAL A 191 11.92 -6.04 5.73
CA VAL A 191 10.49 -6.08 6.08
C VAL A 191 10.14 -7.40 6.78
N LEU A 192 10.59 -8.56 6.28
CA LEU A 192 10.33 -9.86 6.89
C LEU A 192 10.94 -9.98 8.30
N ALA A 193 12.18 -9.49 8.48
CA ALA A 193 12.82 -9.44 9.78
C ALA A 193 12.05 -8.53 10.76
N TRP A 194 11.58 -7.37 10.28
CA TRP A 194 10.70 -6.48 11.04
C TRP A 194 9.34 -7.10 11.38
N LEU A 195 8.90 -8.12 10.65
CA LEU A 195 7.70 -8.91 10.97
C LEU A 195 8.00 -10.20 11.74
N GLY A 196 9.26 -10.44 12.12
CA GLY A 196 9.69 -11.59 12.91
C GLY A 196 9.55 -12.93 12.22
N VAL A 197 9.59 -12.95 10.88
CA VAL A 197 9.55 -14.18 10.07
C VAL A 197 10.85 -14.38 9.30
N GLY A 198 11.14 -15.63 8.93
CA GLY A 198 12.33 -15.97 8.15
C GLY A 198 12.23 -15.50 6.71
N SER A 199 13.36 -15.48 5.99
CA SER A 199 13.42 -15.03 4.58
C SER A 199 13.74 -16.14 3.58
N ARG A 200 13.54 -17.40 3.97
CA ARG A 200 13.86 -18.59 3.16
C ARG A 200 12.77 -18.96 2.14
N TYR A 201 11.65 -18.24 2.16
CA TYR A 201 10.54 -18.52 1.26
C TYR A 201 10.57 -17.58 0.06
N PRO A 202 10.36 -18.10 -1.16
CA PRO A 202 10.23 -17.26 -2.33
C PRO A 202 9.00 -16.36 -2.23
N LEU A 203 9.17 -15.06 -2.46
CA LEU A 203 8.07 -14.10 -2.54
C LEU A 203 7.82 -13.73 -3.99
N ALA A 204 6.62 -14.02 -4.48
CA ALA A 204 6.15 -13.57 -5.78
C ALA A 204 4.75 -12.95 -5.59
N PRO A 205 4.51 -11.73 -6.09
CA PRO A 205 3.20 -11.13 -5.95
C PRO A 205 2.21 -11.82 -6.90
N PRO A 206 0.98 -12.11 -6.45
CA PRO A 206 -0.03 -12.75 -7.29
C PRO A 206 -0.67 -11.77 -8.30
N SER A 207 -0.27 -10.49 -8.31
CA SER A 207 -0.93 -9.45 -9.10
C SER A 207 0.02 -8.77 -10.08
N SER A 208 -0.48 -8.49 -11.28
CA SER A 208 0.24 -7.69 -12.27
C SER A 208 0.03 -6.20 -12.08
N LYS A 209 1.05 -5.44 -12.45
CA LYS A 209 0.96 -3.98 -12.53
C LYS A 209 -0.01 -3.53 -13.64
N ARG A 210 -0.80 -2.48 -13.35
CA ARG A 210 -1.79 -1.91 -14.28
C ARG A 210 -1.45 -0.52 -14.80
N ALA A 211 -0.66 0.24 -14.04
CA ALA A 211 -0.25 1.58 -14.46
C ALA A 211 0.62 1.47 -15.72
N PRO A 212 0.50 2.43 -16.66
CA PRO A 212 1.30 2.41 -17.88
C PRO A 212 2.79 2.52 -17.52
N ALA A 213 3.62 1.75 -18.23
CA ALA A 213 5.08 1.86 -18.08
C ALA A 213 5.57 3.24 -18.53
N ASP A 214 5.03 3.71 -19.66
CA ASP A 214 5.29 5.03 -20.24
C ASP A 214 4.19 6.04 -19.85
N LEU A 215 4.58 7.11 -19.15
CA LEU A 215 3.67 8.20 -18.82
C LEU A 215 3.14 8.92 -20.06
N GLY A 216 3.93 9.00 -21.15
CA GLY A 216 3.54 9.67 -22.39
C GLY A 216 2.34 9.03 -23.09
N ALA A 217 2.06 7.75 -22.80
CA ALA A 217 0.88 7.06 -23.31
C ALA A 217 -0.44 7.67 -22.77
N VAL A 218 -0.43 8.15 -21.52
CA VAL A 218 -1.63 8.65 -20.82
C VAL A 218 -1.60 10.15 -20.55
N VAL A 219 -0.43 10.73 -20.27
CA VAL A 219 -0.28 12.16 -19.96
C VAL A 219 -0.19 12.97 -21.25
N THR A 220 -1.20 13.80 -21.52
CA THR A 220 -1.30 14.53 -22.80
C THR A 220 -0.40 15.75 -22.90
N ASN A 221 0.01 16.32 -21.77
CA ASN A 221 0.82 17.54 -21.68
C ASN A 221 2.22 17.28 -21.08
N LEU A 222 2.79 16.09 -21.32
CA LEU A 222 4.06 15.69 -20.70
C LEU A 222 5.22 16.66 -21.02
N HIS A 223 5.27 17.19 -22.25
CA HIS A 223 6.28 18.17 -22.64
C HIS A 223 6.13 19.50 -21.89
N GLU A 224 4.90 19.99 -21.72
CA GLU A 224 4.63 21.21 -20.95
C GLU A 224 5.00 21.03 -19.47
N LEU A 225 4.67 19.86 -18.90
CA LEU A 225 5.05 19.52 -17.52
C LEU A 225 6.57 19.45 -17.37
N ALA A 226 7.27 18.84 -18.32
CA ALA A 226 8.73 18.74 -18.28
C ALA A 226 9.40 20.12 -18.27
N ALA A 227 8.92 21.05 -19.10
CA ALA A 227 9.42 22.42 -19.11
C ALA A 227 9.12 23.15 -17.79
N ALA A 228 7.90 23.02 -17.26
CA ALA A 228 7.48 23.75 -16.08
C ALA A 228 8.04 23.18 -14.76
N LEU A 229 8.38 21.89 -14.71
CA LEU A 229 8.88 21.21 -13.52
C LEU A 229 10.39 21.05 -13.48
N ALA A 230 11.13 21.51 -14.51
CA ALA A 230 12.56 21.27 -14.68
C ALA A 230 13.39 21.63 -13.42
N ASP A 231 13.09 22.77 -12.80
CA ASP A 231 13.80 23.27 -11.61
C ASP A 231 13.07 22.95 -10.29
N THR A 232 12.17 21.97 -10.31
CA THR A 232 11.42 21.54 -9.12
C THR A 232 11.81 20.12 -8.71
N PRO A 233 11.53 19.70 -7.47
CA PRO A 233 11.72 18.30 -7.05
C PRO A 233 10.96 17.28 -7.91
N PHE A 234 9.95 17.69 -8.69
CA PHE A 234 9.19 16.80 -9.59
C PHE A 234 9.87 16.60 -10.94
N GLY A 235 10.81 17.47 -11.34
CA GLY A 235 11.47 17.41 -12.64
C GLY A 235 12.20 16.09 -12.88
N ALA A 236 12.90 15.60 -11.86
CA ALA A 236 13.59 14.31 -11.91
C ALA A 236 12.60 13.12 -12.04
N GLU A 237 11.43 13.21 -11.42
CA GLU A 237 10.46 12.11 -11.33
C GLU A 237 9.78 11.78 -12.66
N LEU A 238 9.71 12.75 -13.59
CA LEU A 238 9.13 12.57 -14.92
C LEU A 238 9.81 11.45 -15.71
N PHE A 239 11.12 11.32 -15.56
CA PHE A 239 11.96 10.40 -16.34
C PHE A 239 12.36 9.16 -15.55
N GLU A 240 12.05 9.11 -14.26
CA GLU A 240 12.28 7.91 -13.45
C GLU A 240 11.49 6.73 -14.01
N ARG A 241 12.21 5.62 -14.17
CA ARG A 241 11.59 4.34 -14.51
C ARG A 241 10.74 3.89 -13.34
N ASP A 242 9.52 3.50 -13.66
CA ASP A 242 8.64 2.89 -12.67
C ASP A 242 9.07 1.46 -12.35
N LEU A 243 8.62 0.94 -11.22
CA LEU A 243 8.86 -0.45 -10.83
C LEU A 243 8.39 -1.41 -11.95
N PRO A 244 9.21 -2.39 -12.38
CA PRO A 244 8.79 -3.37 -13.36
C PRO A 244 7.66 -4.26 -12.81
N ASP A 245 6.98 -4.97 -13.70
CA ASP A 245 6.01 -6.00 -13.29
C ASP A 245 6.78 -7.17 -12.67
N LEU A 246 6.56 -7.41 -11.38
CA LEU A 246 7.30 -8.41 -10.60
C LEU A 246 6.68 -9.79 -10.84
N ARG A 247 7.10 -10.47 -11.91
CA ARG A 247 6.54 -11.78 -12.31
C ARG A 247 7.35 -12.99 -11.84
N SER A 248 8.55 -12.76 -11.33
CA SER A 248 9.46 -13.81 -10.84
C SER A 248 9.64 -13.70 -9.33
N PRO A 249 9.92 -14.82 -8.64
CA PRO A 249 10.24 -14.79 -7.22
C PRO A 249 11.41 -13.85 -6.91
N LEU A 250 11.21 -12.97 -5.94
CA LEU A 250 12.20 -11.95 -5.52
C LEU A 250 13.15 -12.48 -4.45
N LEU A 251 12.75 -13.53 -3.74
CA LEU A 251 13.60 -14.28 -2.82
C LEU A 251 13.83 -15.68 -3.37
N ALA A 252 15.07 -16.17 -3.24
CA ALA A 252 15.42 -17.56 -3.44
C ALA A 252 15.58 -18.24 -2.06
N PRO A 253 15.39 -19.57 -1.96
CA PRO A 253 15.51 -20.32 -0.71
C PRO A 253 16.87 -20.21 0.00
#